data_AF-A0A7K2PFV1-F1
#
_entry.id   AF-A0A7K2PFV1-F1
#
_cell.length_a   1.000
_cell.length_b   1.000
_cell.length_c   1.000
_cell.angle_alpha   90.00
_cell.angle_beta   90.00
_cell.angle_gamma   90.00
#
_symmetry.space_group_name_H-M   'P 1'
#
loop_
_entity.id
_entity.type
_entity.pdbx_description
1 polymer ?
#
loop_
_entity_poly.entity_id
_entity_poly.type
_entity_poly.pdbx_seq_one_letter_code
_entity_poly.pdbx_strand_id
1 'polypeptide(L)'
;MMQRGVRSRRTLLERESELATVDEALGELTGLRPDGAEPHGRPRGALLAVAGRPGIGKTTLLAEVRRRAAARGCTVLAARGGDQEQRVAFHVARQLLQPQFAG
;
A
#
# COMPACT_ATOMS: atom_id res chain seq x y z
N MET A 1 4.33 29.45 0.34
CA MET A 1 3.55 28.62 1.28
C MET A 1 2.19 28.32 0.66
N MET A 2 2.08 27.25 -0.14
CA MET A 2 0.84 26.90 -0.84
C MET A 2 0.14 25.77 -0.08
N GLN A 3 -1.03 26.08 0.46
CA GLN A 3 -1.92 25.15 1.11
C GLN A 3 -2.35 24.07 0.10
N ARG A 4 -1.90 22.83 0.26
CA ARG A 4 -2.45 21.66 -0.44
C ARG A 4 -3.81 21.34 0.17
N GLY A 5 -4.78 22.20 -0.10
CA GLY A 5 -6.18 21.97 0.21
C GLY A 5 -6.64 20.66 -0.44
N VAL A 6 -7.10 19.73 0.40
CA VAL A 6 -8.11 18.72 0.12
C VAL A 6 -8.13 18.27 -1.36
N ARG A 7 -7.23 17.36 -1.76
CA ARG A 7 -7.52 16.49 -2.92
C ARG A 7 -8.63 15.54 -2.50
N SER A 8 -9.84 16.08 -2.46
CA SER A 8 -11.10 15.40 -2.20
C SER A 8 -11.14 14.15 -3.06
N ARG A 9 -11.28 13.00 -2.39
CA ARG A 9 -11.92 11.76 -2.87
C ARG A 9 -12.04 11.65 -4.40
N ARG A 10 -10.92 11.43 -5.10
CA ARG A 10 -11.00 10.95 -6.48
C ARG A 10 -11.49 9.51 -6.41
N THR A 11 -12.80 9.33 -6.53
CA THR A 11 -13.41 8.02 -6.79
C THR A 11 -12.70 7.43 -7.99
N LEU A 12 -12.15 6.23 -7.84
CA LEU A 12 -11.61 5.48 -8.95
C LEU A 12 -12.78 4.82 -9.64
N LEU A 13 -13.10 5.31 -10.84
CA LEU A 13 -14.13 4.75 -11.69
C LEU A 13 -13.56 3.53 -12.42
N GLU A 14 -14.41 2.52 -12.64
CA GLU A 14 -14.07 1.32 -13.41
C GLU A 14 -12.90 0.53 -12.79
N ARG A 15 -12.80 0.55 -11.46
CA ARG A 15 -11.78 -0.16 -10.68
C ARG A 15 -12.36 -1.04 -9.59
N GLU A 16 -13.66 -1.34 -9.66
CA GLU A 16 -14.40 -2.01 -8.62
C GLU A 16 -13.82 -3.40 -8.32
N SER A 17 -13.40 -4.13 -9.36
CA SER A 17 -12.79 -5.46 -9.19
C SER A 17 -11.42 -5.39 -8.53
N GLU A 18 -10.53 -4.49 -8.96
CA GLU A 18 -9.22 -4.34 -8.31
C GLU A 18 -9.35 -3.86 -6.87
N LEU A 19 -10.31 -2.99 -6.59
CA LEU A 19 -10.56 -2.49 -5.24
C LEU A 19 -11.17 -3.57 -4.33
N ALA A 20 -12.00 -4.46 -4.87
CA ALA A 20 -12.51 -5.61 -4.14
C ALA A 20 -11.38 -6.57 -3.72
N THR A 21 -10.46 -6.92 -4.64
CA THR A 21 -9.27 -7.75 -4.32
C THR A 21 -8.39 -7.10 -3.24
N VAL A 22 -8.22 -5.77 -3.30
CA VAL A 22 -7.47 -5.01 -2.29
C VAL A 22 -8.17 -5.07 -0.92
N ASP A 23 -9.50 -4.95 -0.89
CA ASP A 23 -10.25 -4.99 0.36
C ASP A 23 -10.23 -6.38 1.01
N GLU A 24 -10.34 -7.43 0.20
CA GLU A 24 -10.20 -8.81 0.66
C GLU A 24 -8.82 -9.06 1.27
N ALA A 25 -7.75 -8.74 0.53
CA ALA A 25 -6.38 -8.93 1.00
C ALA A 25 -6.09 -8.12 2.28
N LEU A 26 -6.62 -6.90 2.38
CA LEU A 26 -6.48 -6.09 3.59
C LEU A 26 -7.33 -6.64 4.75
N GLY A 27 -8.52 -7.18 4.48
CA GLY A 27 -9.34 -7.87 5.47
C GLY A 27 -8.64 -9.11 6.04
N GLU A 28 -8.05 -9.93 5.17
CA GLU A 28 -7.23 -11.07 5.57
C GLU A 28 -6.00 -10.67 6.37
N LEU A 29 -5.39 -9.51 6.08
CA LEU A 29 -4.26 -8.98 6.83
C LEU A 29 -4.68 -8.45 8.21
N THR A 30 -5.76 -7.66 8.28
CA THR A 30 -6.16 -6.94 9.50
C THR A 30 -7.14 -7.70 10.39
N GLY A 31 -7.70 -8.83 9.93
CA GLY A 31 -8.66 -9.66 10.68
C GLY A 31 -8.10 -10.34 11.94
N LEU A 32 -6.99 -9.83 12.50
CA LEU A 32 -6.50 -10.19 13.83
C LEU A 32 -7.61 -9.92 14.85
N ARG A 33 -7.90 -10.97 15.62
CA ARG A 33 -8.84 -10.92 16.71
C ARG A 33 -8.15 -10.22 17.91
N PRO A 34 -8.79 -9.22 18.56
CA PRO A 34 -8.18 -8.47 19.67
C PRO A 34 -7.80 -9.34 20.87
N ASP A 35 -8.38 -10.54 20.95
CA ASP A 35 -8.14 -11.61 21.91
C ASP A 35 -6.86 -12.44 21.63
N GLY A 36 -6.09 -12.13 20.58
CA GLY A 36 -4.72 -12.62 20.39
C GLY A 36 -4.57 -14.11 20.01
N ALA A 37 -5.68 -14.86 19.93
CA ALA A 37 -5.68 -16.23 19.46
C ALA A 37 -5.58 -16.26 17.92
N GLU A 38 -4.35 -16.35 17.41
CA GLU A 38 -4.10 -16.60 15.98
C GLU A 38 -4.56 -18.04 15.63
N PRO A 39 -5.42 -18.20 14.61
CA PRO A 39 -5.73 -19.53 14.06
C PRO A 39 -4.44 -20.22 13.60
N HIS A 40 -4.28 -21.48 13.96
CA HIS A 40 -3.16 -22.29 13.50
C HIS A 40 -3.17 -22.37 11.97
N GLY A 41 -2.10 -21.93 11.32
CA GLY A 41 -1.96 -21.96 9.86
C GLY A 41 -2.35 -20.68 9.12
N ARG A 42 -2.59 -19.56 9.82
CA ARG A 42 -2.83 -18.27 9.14
C ARG A 42 -1.58 -17.82 8.36
N PRO A 43 -1.73 -17.36 7.11
CA PRO A 43 -0.63 -16.77 6.37
C PRO A 43 -0.15 -15.48 7.05
N ARG A 44 1.15 -15.37 7.30
CA ARG A 44 1.80 -14.21 7.96
C ARG A 44 1.96 -12.99 7.04
N GLY A 45 1.47 -13.08 5.82
CA GLY A 45 1.57 -12.04 4.81
C GLY A 45 1.01 -12.49 3.47
N ALA A 46 0.83 -11.53 2.58
CA ALA A 46 0.34 -11.73 1.23
C ALA A 46 1.08 -10.80 0.26
N LEU A 47 1.09 -11.15 -1.02
CA LEU A 47 1.66 -10.35 -2.09
C LEU A 47 0.56 -9.99 -3.10
N LEU A 48 0.35 -8.69 -3.31
CA LEU A 48 -0.52 -8.18 -4.38
C LEU A 48 0.34 -7.52 -5.46
N ALA A 49 0.32 -8.09 -6.66
CA ALA A 49 1.03 -7.55 -7.81
C ALA A 49 0.07 -6.76 -8.73
N VAL A 50 0.41 -5.50 -9.00
CA VAL A 50 -0.35 -4.65 -9.93
C VAL A 50 0.43 -4.52 -11.24
N ALA A 51 -0.05 -5.20 -12.28
CA ALA A 51 0.54 -5.18 -13.62
C ALA A 51 -0.40 -4.55 -14.64
N GLY A 52 0.15 -4.04 -15.74
CA GLY A 52 -0.64 -3.41 -16.80
C GLY A 52 0.18 -2.42 -17.62
N ARG A 53 -0.42 -1.92 -18.69
CA ARG A 53 0.22 -0.99 -19.64
C ARG A 53 0.73 0.30 -18.96
N PRO A 54 1.74 0.97 -19.51
CA PRO A 54 2.08 2.34 -19.12
C PRO A 54 0.83 3.24 -19.19
N GLY A 55 0.68 4.17 -18.24
CA GLY A 55 -0.46 5.09 -18.21
C GLY A 55 -1.80 4.52 -17.71
N ILE A 56 -1.95 3.20 -17.51
CA ILE A 56 -3.24 2.59 -17.07
C ILE A 56 -3.68 2.98 -15.65
N GLY A 57 -2.85 3.71 -14.88
CA GLY A 57 -3.20 4.16 -13.54
C GLY A 57 -2.71 3.28 -12.38
N LYS A 58 -1.73 2.38 -12.60
CA LYS A 58 -1.15 1.52 -11.53
C LYS A 58 -0.73 2.29 -10.28
N THR A 59 -0.02 3.41 -10.47
CA THR A 59 0.41 4.27 -9.36
C THR A 59 -0.78 4.87 -8.60
N THR A 60 -1.87 5.17 -9.30
CA THR A 60 -3.11 5.67 -8.70
C THR A 60 -3.78 4.56 -7.88
N LEU A 61 -3.85 3.34 -8.41
CA LEU A 61 -4.38 2.19 -7.68
C LEU A 61 -3.54 1.91 -6.42
N LEU A 62 -2.21 1.90 -6.52
CA LEU A 62 -1.33 1.72 -5.34
C LEU A 62 -1.50 2.83 -4.30
N ALA A 63 -1.77 4.08 -4.71
CA ALA A 63 -2.08 5.16 -3.78
C ALA A 63 -3.40 4.92 -3.03
N GLU A 64 -4.39 4.34 -3.71
CA GLU A 64 -5.66 3.93 -3.11
C GLU A 64 -5.48 2.79 -2.10
N VAL A 65 -4.70 1.75 -2.45
CA VAL A 65 -4.36 0.66 -1.53
C VAL A 65 -3.78 1.20 -0.23
N ARG A 66 -2.81 2.12 -0.33
CA ARG A 66 -2.18 2.76 0.82
C ARG A 66 -3.19 3.53 1.68
N ARG A 67 -4.12 4.26 1.05
CA ARG A 67 -5.16 5.00 1.79
C ARG A 67 -6.07 4.05 2.57
N ARG A 68 -6.51 2.96 1.94
CA ARG A 68 -7.39 1.96 2.56
C ARG A 68 -6.70 1.21 3.69
N ALA A 69 -5.42 0.84 3.51
CA ALA A 69 -4.62 0.23 4.55
C ALA A 69 -4.46 1.14 5.77
N ALA A 70 -4.12 2.42 5.55
CA ALA A 70 -4.02 3.40 6.63
C ALA A 70 -5.37 3.62 7.35
N ALA A 71 -6.50 3.63 6.62
CA ALA A 71 -7.83 3.73 7.20
C ALA A 71 -8.21 2.52 8.07
N ARG A 72 -7.59 1.36 7.83
CA ARG A 72 -7.73 0.13 8.64
C ARG A 72 -6.73 0.08 9.81
N GLY A 73 -5.94 1.12 10.05
CA GLY A 73 -4.95 1.18 11.12
C GLY A 73 -3.62 0.49 10.79
N CYS A 74 -3.39 0.07 9.54
CA CYS A 74 -2.10 -0.50 9.15
C CYS A 74 -0.99 0.55 9.18
N THR A 75 0.22 0.15 9.58
CA THR A 75 1.43 0.91 9.29
C THR A 75 1.76 0.78 7.81
N VAL A 76 1.76 1.89 7.08
CA VAL A 76 1.98 1.90 5.62
C VAL A 76 3.35 2.48 5.29
N LEU A 77 4.25 1.63 4.80
CA LEU A 77 5.53 2.03 4.24
C LEU A 77 5.44 2.02 2.71
N ALA A 78 6.06 3.00 2.05
CA ALA A 78 6.03 3.10 0.60
C ALA A 78 7.34 3.62 0.05
N ALA A 79 7.79 3.00 -1.04
CA ALA A 79 8.97 3.38 -1.79
C ALA A 79 8.67 3.31 -3.29
N ARG A 80 9.56 3.89 -4.09
CA ARG A 80 9.57 3.73 -5.54
C ARG A 80 10.93 3.18 -5.98
N GLY A 81 10.89 2.12 -6.76
CA GLY A 81 12.04 1.64 -7.51
C GLY A 81 11.78 1.87 -8.99
N GLY A 82 12.61 2.68 -9.62
CA GLY A 82 12.74 2.80 -11.07
C GLY A 82 14.15 2.42 -11.52
N ASP A 83 14.35 2.41 -12.84
CA ASP A 83 15.57 1.87 -13.45
C ASP A 83 16.84 2.63 -13.06
N GLN A 84 16.71 3.93 -12.79
CA GLN A 84 17.84 4.77 -12.36
C GLN A 84 18.26 4.47 -10.91
N GLU A 85 17.34 3.97 -10.09
CA GLU A 85 17.59 3.72 -8.68
C GLU A 85 18.18 2.34 -8.40
N GLN A 86 18.23 1.45 -9.40
CA GLN A 86 18.89 0.13 -9.28
C GLN A 86 20.39 0.24 -8.99
N ARG A 87 21.03 1.36 -9.36
CA ARG A 87 22.47 1.58 -9.16
C ARG A 87 22.82 2.03 -7.73
N VAL A 88 21.83 2.32 -6.90
CA VAL A 88 22.03 2.74 -5.51
C VAL A 88 21.63 1.61 -4.58
N ALA A 89 22.64 0.96 -4.00
CA ALA A 89 22.43 -0.12 -3.05
C ALA A 89 21.46 0.29 -1.94
N PHE A 90 20.49 -0.58 -1.65
CA PHE A 90 19.50 -0.38 -0.59
C PHE A 90 18.63 0.87 -0.71
N HIS A 91 18.53 1.53 -1.88
CA HIS A 91 17.74 2.74 -2.06
C HIS A 91 16.27 2.57 -1.62
N VAL A 92 15.62 1.50 -2.06
CA VAL A 92 14.23 1.18 -1.68
C VAL A 92 14.11 0.92 -0.18
N ALA A 93 15.04 0.14 0.40
CA ALA A 93 15.04 -0.15 1.83
C ALA A 93 15.18 1.13 2.67
N ARG A 94 16.06 2.04 2.25
CA ARG A 94 16.21 3.36 2.90
C ARG A 94 14.94 4.18 2.81
N GLN A 95 14.28 4.24 1.64
CA GLN A 95 13.01 4.96 1.50
C GLN A 95 11.91 4.40 2.41
N LEU A 96 11.88 3.08 2.63
CA LEU A 96 10.90 2.44 3.52
C LEU A 96 11.18 2.71 5.00
N LEU A 97 12.44 2.61 5.42
CA LEU A 97 12.82 2.56 6.83
C LEU A 97 13.18 3.94 7.40
N GLN A 98 13.92 4.78 6.67
CA GLN A 98 14.40 6.06 7.19
C GLN A 98 13.27 6.95 7.76
N PRO A 99 12.08 7.07 7.14
CA PRO A 99 11.01 7.90 7.71
C PRO A 99 10.50 7.46 9.09
N GLN A 100 10.69 6.19 9.46
CA GLN A 100 10.24 5.66 10.76
C GLN A 100 11.34 5.69 11.83
N PHE A 101 12.62 5.72 11.42
CA PHE A 101 13.77 5.56 12.33
C PHE A 101 14.69 6.78 12.40
N ALA A 102 14.55 7.78 11.54
CA ALA A 102 15.39 8.98 11.54
C ALA A 102 14.90 10.07 12.53
N GLY A 103 14.32 9.65 13.66
CA GLY A 103 13.90 10.52 14.75
C GLY A 103 15.06 11.00 15.61
#